data_AF-A0A3D5P7Z9-F1
#
_entry.id   AF-A0A3D5P7Z9-F1
#
_cell.length_a   1.000
_cell.length_b   1.000
_cell.length_c   1.000
_cell.angle_alpha   90.00
_cell.angle_beta   90.00
_cell.angle_gamma   90.00
#
_symmetry.space_group_name_H-M   'P 1'
#
loop_
_entity.id
_entity.type
_entity.pdbx_description
1 polymer ?
#
loop_
_entity_poly.entity_id
_entity_poly.type
_entity_poly.pdbx_seq_one_letter_code
_entity_poly.pdbx_strand_id
1 'polypeptide(L)'
;MRVFVCQLKRILRAPFFLGLLAVFLAFDLYLVFSEASGHKNDWENCRRSVNMVNAVAEETGTKINSTDFKKKFAVVLDSHKRDLKSFYRQKTGKESDDLSVMLDNLEGNIYQMTGEEKNRLYDDTTVLNLENILQNRFGVYRNTNFKKDSETYIRAEKLEGFQAEFIRKNSAALQSRVKGIETDGEEDELYFPGDMCRTHGFLYGILFRALVFESALLGVLIMMYIVNFEFMHGTQALAYSSRRGRKLATNQFGAAFISGLLVPALLMAVVLPAYFALFNFSNLWNVSVSSPLNVETSGIGFFPVITWTRMTVLQYLWATIGLAFALQAVFCLLAFAVAVFFRNNYAGFVIYALASMGIIMLPERLPWSTPLPVITAANPFTAWKNCGSWLALSEPALTYPSYFPVLFLLWGAIVAVVIFFGVRRFRRADL
;
A
#
# COMPACT_ATOMS: atom_id res chain seq x y z
N MET A 1 -31.56 16.66 9.85
CA MET A 1 -31.23 17.00 8.45
C MET A 1 -30.61 18.41 8.29
N ARG A 2 -31.33 19.53 8.50
CA ARG A 2 -30.76 20.89 8.27
C ARG A 2 -29.44 21.20 9.01
N VAL A 3 -29.32 20.81 10.28
CA VAL A 3 -28.10 21.08 11.10
C VAL A 3 -26.89 20.26 10.60
N PHE A 4 -27.11 18.99 10.26
CA PHE A 4 -26.08 18.11 9.71
C PHE A 4 -25.50 18.67 8.40
N VAL A 5 -26.36 19.14 7.49
CA VAL A 5 -25.94 19.77 6.23
C VAL A 5 -25.13 21.06 6.49
N CYS A 6 -25.51 21.85 7.49
CA CYS A 6 -24.72 23.03 7.88
C CYS A 6 -23.32 22.66 8.37
N GLN A 7 -23.18 21.58 9.16
CA GLN A 7 -21.88 21.08 9.60
C GLN A 7 -21.02 20.61 8.43
N LEU A 8 -21.61 19.91 7.46
CA LEU A 8 -20.91 19.50 6.24
C LEU A 8 -20.41 20.72 5.43
N LYS A 9 -21.28 21.72 5.21
CA LYS A 9 -20.91 22.97 4.53
C LYS A 9 -19.78 23.72 5.26
N ARG A 10 -19.75 23.65 6.60
CA ARG A 10 -18.71 24.28 7.42
C ARG A 10 -17.34 23.64 7.18
N ILE A 11 -17.27 22.32 6.96
CA ILE A 11 -16.03 21.61 6.63
C ILE A 11 -15.55 21.97 5.22
N LEU A 12 -16.44 21.87 4.23
CA LEU A 12 -16.11 22.11 2.82
C LEU A 12 -15.68 23.55 2.53
N ARG A 13 -16.09 24.51 3.38
CA ARG A 13 -15.68 25.92 3.28
C ARG A 13 -14.46 26.26 4.16
N ALA A 14 -13.94 25.30 4.92
CA ALA A 14 -12.81 25.56 5.78
C ALA A 14 -11.53 25.71 4.92
N PRO A 15 -10.77 26.81 5.07
CA PRO A 15 -9.60 27.07 4.23
C PRO A 15 -8.51 26.00 4.40
N PHE A 16 -8.33 25.47 5.62
CA PHE A 16 -7.36 24.39 5.87
C PHE A 16 -7.73 23.10 5.11
N PHE A 17 -9.01 22.79 4.98
CA PHE A 17 -9.47 21.56 4.31
C PHE A 17 -9.15 21.61 2.83
N LEU A 18 -9.55 22.70 2.15
CA LEU A 18 -9.29 22.88 0.73
C LEU A 18 -7.79 23.02 0.43
N GLY A 19 -7.06 23.77 1.26
CA GLY A 19 -5.62 23.97 1.10
C GLY A 19 -4.83 22.67 1.25
N LEU A 20 -5.06 21.90 2.33
CA LEU A 20 -4.36 20.63 2.54
C LEU A 20 -4.75 19.58 1.51
N LEU A 21 -6.03 19.47 1.15
CA LEU A 21 -6.46 18.55 0.10
C LEU A 21 -5.75 18.83 -1.23
N ALA A 22 -5.60 20.11 -1.61
CA ALA A 22 -4.88 20.49 -2.82
C ALA A 22 -3.38 20.16 -2.73
N VAL A 23 -2.75 20.39 -1.57
CA VAL A 23 -1.32 20.07 -1.36
C VAL A 23 -1.08 18.56 -1.42
N PHE A 24 -1.92 17.76 -0.77
CA PHE A 24 -1.86 16.30 -0.80
C PHE A 24 -2.04 15.76 -2.22
N LEU A 25 -3.06 16.21 -2.94
CA LEU A 25 -3.24 15.84 -4.35
C LEU A 25 -2.03 16.23 -5.22
N ALA A 26 -1.45 17.42 -5.02
CA ALA A 26 -0.27 17.84 -5.76
C ALA A 26 0.95 16.96 -5.44
N PHE A 27 1.13 16.58 -4.17
CA PHE A 27 2.20 15.71 -3.73
C PHE A 27 2.03 14.28 -4.27
N ASP A 28 0.84 13.69 -4.16
CA ASP A 28 0.54 12.36 -4.68
C ASP A 28 0.69 12.29 -6.20
N LEU A 29 0.20 13.29 -6.93
CA LEU A 29 0.40 13.38 -8.36
C LEU A 29 1.89 13.55 -8.70
N TYR A 30 2.62 14.36 -7.92
CA TYR A 30 4.07 14.45 -8.08
C TYR A 30 4.75 13.09 -7.90
N LEU A 31 4.38 12.29 -6.88
CA LEU A 31 4.90 10.93 -6.71
C LEU A 31 4.64 10.04 -7.93
N VAL A 32 3.41 10.06 -8.45
CA VAL A 32 3.03 9.29 -9.64
C VAL A 32 3.81 9.73 -10.88
N PHE A 33 3.92 11.04 -11.13
CA PHE A 33 4.64 11.57 -12.29
C PHE A 33 6.16 11.42 -12.15
N SER A 34 6.72 11.51 -10.94
CA SER A 34 8.13 11.28 -10.70
C SER A 34 8.50 9.81 -10.97
N GLU A 35 7.68 8.87 -10.52
CA GLU A 35 7.89 7.45 -10.83
C GLU A 35 7.73 7.17 -12.33
N ALA A 36 6.71 7.78 -12.96
CA ALA A 36 6.44 7.60 -14.38
C ALA A 36 7.48 8.23 -15.31
N SER A 37 8.23 9.24 -14.86
CA SER A 37 9.28 9.89 -15.64
C SER A 37 10.65 9.21 -15.51
N GLY A 38 10.78 8.24 -14.59
CA GLY A 38 12.04 7.60 -14.25
C GLY A 38 12.91 8.51 -13.37
N HIS A 39 13.62 7.92 -12.40
CA HIS A 39 14.59 8.69 -11.62
C HIS A 39 15.76 9.09 -12.53
N LYS A 40 16.25 10.34 -12.42
CA LYS A 40 17.36 10.87 -13.25
C LYS A 40 18.63 10.01 -13.27
N ASN A 41 18.78 9.10 -12.31
CA ASN A 41 19.92 8.21 -12.14
C ASN A 41 19.56 6.72 -12.24
N ASP A 42 18.27 6.36 -12.37
CA ASP A 42 17.86 4.97 -12.62
C ASP A 42 17.83 4.75 -14.13
N TRP A 43 18.54 3.71 -14.56
CA TRP A 43 18.57 3.28 -15.95
C TRP A 43 17.25 2.63 -16.37
N GLU A 44 16.35 2.26 -15.45
CA GLU A 44 15.06 1.64 -15.74
C GLU A 44 13.91 2.66 -15.73
N ASN A 45 13.15 2.70 -16.85
CA ASN A 45 11.88 3.42 -16.92
C ASN A 45 10.73 2.48 -16.55
N CYS A 46 10.39 2.39 -15.26
CA CYS A 46 9.38 1.46 -14.74
C CYS A 46 8.03 1.57 -15.46
N ARG A 47 7.59 2.78 -15.82
CA ARG A 47 6.34 2.97 -16.60
C ARG A 47 6.42 2.25 -17.95
N ARG A 48 7.54 2.38 -18.66
CA ARG A 48 7.73 1.77 -19.96
C ARG A 48 7.80 0.25 -19.84
N SER A 49 8.52 -0.25 -18.83
CA SER A 49 8.58 -1.68 -18.48
C SER A 49 7.18 -2.27 -18.25
N VAL A 50 6.36 -1.60 -17.43
CA VAL A 50 4.98 -2.02 -17.14
C VAL A 50 4.15 -2.07 -18.42
N ASN A 51 4.20 -1.02 -19.23
CA ASN A 51 3.42 -0.96 -20.46
C ASN A 51 3.87 -2.01 -21.48
N MET A 52 5.17 -2.29 -21.56
CA MET A 52 5.74 -3.34 -22.41
C MET A 52 5.30 -4.73 -21.94
N VAL A 53 5.41 -5.03 -20.64
CA VAL A 53 4.93 -6.31 -20.09
C VAL A 53 3.44 -6.50 -20.33
N ASN A 54 2.64 -5.44 -20.21
CA ASN A 54 1.21 -5.48 -20.52
C ASN A 54 0.93 -5.70 -22.03
N ALA A 55 1.74 -5.14 -22.92
CA ALA A 55 1.65 -5.39 -24.36
C ALA A 55 2.03 -6.84 -24.70
N VAL A 56 3.10 -7.38 -24.10
CA VAL A 56 3.44 -8.81 -24.21
C VAL A 56 2.26 -9.67 -23.75
N ALA A 57 1.65 -9.34 -22.61
CA ALA A 57 0.49 -10.06 -22.09
C ALA A 57 -0.72 -10.04 -23.05
N GLU A 58 -0.91 -8.95 -23.82
CA GLU A 58 -1.95 -8.84 -24.84
C GLU A 58 -1.75 -9.85 -25.95
N GLU A 59 -0.51 -9.96 -26.43
CA GLU A 59 -0.16 -10.83 -27.55
C GLU A 59 -0.12 -12.29 -27.12
N THR A 60 0.57 -12.59 -26.01
CA THR A 60 0.89 -13.95 -25.59
C THR A 60 -0.17 -14.58 -24.70
N GLY A 61 -1.08 -13.77 -24.13
CA GLY A 61 -1.88 -14.14 -22.98
C GLY A 61 -1.04 -14.21 -21.70
N THR A 62 -1.66 -14.63 -20.60
CA THR A 62 -1.05 -14.57 -19.25
C THR A 62 -0.60 -15.92 -18.70
N LYS A 63 -0.84 -17.04 -19.41
CA LYS A 63 -0.51 -18.39 -18.92
C LYS A 63 0.83 -18.88 -19.47
N ILE A 64 1.89 -18.67 -18.71
CA ILE A 64 3.30 -18.87 -19.09
C ILE A 64 3.58 -20.29 -19.59
N ASN A 65 3.03 -21.31 -18.91
CA ASN A 65 3.30 -22.71 -19.26
C ASN A 65 2.50 -23.22 -20.48
N SER A 66 1.53 -22.44 -20.98
CA SER A 66 0.76 -22.85 -22.14
C SER A 66 1.63 -22.89 -23.40
N THR A 67 1.37 -23.86 -24.28
CA THR A 67 2.07 -23.97 -25.58
C THR A 67 1.88 -22.71 -26.42
N ASP A 68 0.69 -22.10 -26.34
CA ASP A 68 0.36 -20.88 -27.06
C ASP A 68 1.21 -19.69 -26.58
N PHE A 69 1.33 -19.49 -25.26
CA PHE A 69 2.20 -18.47 -24.69
C PHE A 69 3.63 -18.63 -25.16
N LYS A 70 4.22 -19.83 -25.02
CA LYS A 70 5.62 -20.09 -25.41
C LYS A 70 5.86 -19.80 -26.89
N LYS A 71 4.94 -20.23 -27.76
CA LYS A 71 5.04 -20.00 -29.21
C LYS A 71 4.97 -18.51 -29.54
N LYS A 72 4.00 -17.79 -28.98
CA LYS A 72 3.81 -16.36 -29.26
C LYS A 72 4.92 -15.51 -28.65
N PHE A 73 5.34 -15.82 -27.43
CA PHE A 73 6.44 -15.13 -26.75
C PHE A 73 7.76 -15.30 -27.52
N ALA A 74 8.03 -16.49 -28.09
CA ALA A 74 9.20 -16.69 -28.95
C ALA A 74 9.20 -15.75 -30.17
N VAL A 75 8.04 -15.52 -30.79
CA VAL A 75 7.91 -14.58 -31.92
C VAL A 75 8.20 -13.13 -31.49
N VAL A 76 7.65 -12.71 -30.35
CA VAL A 76 7.91 -11.38 -29.76
C VAL A 76 9.40 -11.21 -29.49
N LEU A 77 9.99 -12.19 -28.79
CA LEU A 77 11.39 -12.21 -28.44
C LEU A 77 12.32 -12.16 -29.67
N ASP A 78 12.04 -12.94 -30.70
CA ASP A 78 12.82 -12.94 -31.94
C ASP A 78 12.70 -11.62 -32.72
N SER A 79 11.55 -10.94 -32.59
CA SER A 79 11.38 -9.58 -33.12
C SER A 79 12.32 -8.60 -32.43
N HIS A 80 12.30 -8.54 -31.10
CA HIS A 80 13.15 -7.65 -30.31
C HIS A 80 14.64 -7.98 -30.44
N LYS A 81 15.02 -9.27 -30.53
CA LYS A 81 16.42 -9.67 -30.80
C LYS A 81 16.92 -9.13 -32.14
N ARG A 82 16.09 -9.18 -33.19
CA ARG A 82 16.44 -8.62 -34.51
C ARG A 82 16.49 -7.10 -34.50
N ASP A 83 15.56 -6.49 -33.78
CA ASP A 83 15.49 -5.04 -33.63
C ASP A 83 16.76 -4.50 -32.96
N LEU A 84 17.15 -5.09 -31.82
CA LEU A 84 18.37 -4.76 -31.09
C LEU A 84 19.62 -4.94 -31.95
N LYS A 85 19.74 -6.07 -32.68
CA LYS A 85 20.88 -6.30 -33.59
C LYS A 85 20.97 -5.20 -34.66
N SER A 86 19.84 -4.82 -35.24
CA SER A 86 19.79 -3.75 -36.25
C SER A 86 20.19 -2.40 -35.65
N PHE A 87 19.73 -2.11 -34.44
CA PHE A 87 20.01 -0.85 -33.74
C PHE A 87 21.47 -0.76 -33.31
N TYR A 88 22.04 -1.85 -32.78
CA TYR A 88 23.46 -1.95 -32.43
C TYR A 88 24.36 -1.70 -33.64
N ARG A 89 24.05 -2.33 -34.78
CA ARG A 89 24.80 -2.13 -36.03
C ARG A 89 24.71 -0.68 -36.51
N GLN A 90 23.52 -0.08 -36.42
CA GLN A 90 23.31 1.33 -36.79
C GLN A 90 24.14 2.29 -35.94
N LYS A 91 24.25 2.03 -34.62
CA LYS A 91 24.95 2.93 -33.68
C LYS A 91 26.45 2.74 -33.64
N THR A 92 26.94 1.50 -33.76
CA THR A 92 28.35 1.18 -33.55
C THR A 92 29.10 0.87 -34.85
N GLY A 93 28.38 0.57 -35.92
CA GLY A 93 28.95 0.03 -37.16
C GLY A 93 29.49 -1.40 -37.03
N LYS A 94 29.34 -2.04 -35.87
CA LYS A 94 29.85 -3.39 -35.57
C LYS A 94 28.74 -4.42 -35.66
N GLU A 95 29.13 -5.68 -35.89
CA GLU A 95 28.26 -6.84 -35.74
C GLU A 95 28.70 -7.64 -34.51
N SER A 96 27.72 -8.18 -33.78
CA SER A 96 27.91 -9.09 -32.65
C SER A 96 26.78 -10.11 -32.71
N ASP A 97 26.99 -11.29 -32.13
CA ASP A 97 25.91 -12.24 -31.86
C ASP A 97 25.57 -12.35 -30.37
N ASP A 98 26.40 -11.75 -29.52
CA ASP A 98 26.19 -11.70 -28.07
C ASP A 98 25.30 -10.49 -27.73
N LEU A 99 24.08 -10.79 -27.26
CA LEU A 99 23.07 -9.80 -26.89
C LEU A 99 23.49 -9.00 -25.65
N SER A 100 24.20 -9.60 -24.70
CA SER A 100 24.67 -8.90 -23.50
C SER A 100 25.72 -7.85 -23.87
N VAL A 101 26.65 -8.18 -24.77
CA VAL A 101 27.64 -7.22 -25.28
C VAL A 101 26.98 -6.06 -26.03
N MET A 102 25.90 -6.33 -26.78
CA MET A 102 25.14 -5.27 -27.45
C MET A 102 24.49 -4.31 -26.46
N LEU A 103 23.79 -4.86 -25.47
CA LEU A 103 23.10 -4.09 -24.43
C LEU A 103 24.11 -3.25 -23.64
N ASP A 104 25.18 -3.85 -23.10
CA ASP A 104 26.20 -3.14 -22.34
C ASP A 104 26.81 -1.96 -23.12
N ASN A 105 27.06 -2.15 -24.41
CA ASN A 105 27.61 -1.09 -25.25
C ASN A 105 26.60 0.04 -25.53
N LEU A 106 25.35 -0.32 -25.81
CA LEU A 106 24.28 0.65 -26.08
C LEU A 106 23.92 1.43 -24.80
N GLU A 107 23.79 0.74 -23.67
CA GLU A 107 23.56 1.32 -22.36
C GLU A 107 24.71 2.25 -21.95
N GLY A 108 25.96 1.84 -22.17
CA GLY A 108 27.13 2.69 -21.93
C GLY A 108 27.13 4.01 -22.72
N ASN A 109 26.43 4.06 -23.85
CA ASN A 109 26.31 5.24 -24.71
C ASN A 109 24.92 5.92 -24.66
N ILE A 110 24.08 5.55 -23.69
CA ILE A 110 22.68 5.99 -23.63
C ILE A 110 22.53 7.52 -23.59
N TYR A 111 23.48 8.24 -22.97
CA TYR A 111 23.44 9.70 -22.88
C TYR A 111 23.59 10.42 -24.23
N GLN A 112 24.13 9.74 -25.25
CA GLN A 112 24.30 10.27 -26.59
C GLN A 112 23.09 9.97 -27.51
N MET A 113 22.11 9.21 -27.01
CA MET A 113 20.94 8.79 -27.77
C MET A 113 19.79 9.81 -27.71
N THR A 114 18.99 9.86 -28.76
CA THR A 114 17.72 10.60 -28.77
C THR A 114 16.69 9.94 -27.84
N GLY A 115 15.60 10.65 -27.53
CA GLY A 115 14.52 10.06 -26.70
C GLY A 115 13.89 8.82 -27.32
N GLU A 116 13.73 8.79 -28.65
CA GLU A 116 13.16 7.65 -29.38
C GLU A 116 14.11 6.43 -29.37
N GLU A 117 15.40 6.68 -29.50
CA GLU A 117 16.43 5.64 -29.45
C GLU A 117 16.53 5.00 -28.06
N LYS A 118 16.47 5.81 -27.00
CA LYS A 118 16.39 5.31 -25.61
C LYS A 118 15.16 4.45 -25.40
N ASN A 119 14.02 4.93 -25.88
CA ASN A 119 12.74 4.26 -25.80
C ASN A 119 12.77 2.87 -26.46
N ARG A 120 13.36 2.78 -27.66
CA ARG A 120 13.56 1.52 -28.37
C ARG A 120 14.46 0.56 -27.59
N LEU A 121 15.60 1.05 -27.09
CA LEU A 121 16.51 0.26 -26.26
C LEU A 121 15.82 -0.27 -24.99
N TYR A 122 15.01 0.54 -24.32
CA TYR A 122 14.25 0.11 -23.14
C TYR A 122 13.25 -1.00 -23.46
N ASP A 123 12.56 -0.90 -24.59
CA ASP A 123 11.58 -1.90 -25.01
C ASP A 123 12.26 -3.26 -25.26
N ASP A 124 13.38 -3.25 -26.00
CA ASP A 124 14.18 -4.46 -26.25
C ASP A 124 14.73 -5.07 -24.96
N THR A 125 15.33 -4.23 -24.10
CA THR A 125 15.89 -4.66 -22.82
C THR A 125 14.83 -5.27 -21.92
N THR A 126 13.61 -4.71 -21.92
CA THR A 126 12.47 -5.25 -21.16
C THR A 126 12.11 -6.66 -21.57
N VAL A 127 11.95 -6.91 -22.87
CA VAL A 127 11.54 -8.22 -23.38
C VAL A 127 12.63 -9.27 -23.16
N LEU A 128 13.90 -8.87 -23.32
CA LEU A 128 15.05 -9.76 -23.09
C LEU A 128 15.20 -10.10 -21.60
N ASN A 129 15.06 -9.13 -20.71
CA ASN A 129 15.08 -9.37 -19.26
C ASN A 129 13.90 -10.25 -18.83
N LEU A 130 12.72 -10.06 -19.44
CA LEU A 130 11.55 -10.90 -19.17
C LEU A 130 11.82 -12.38 -19.50
N GLU A 131 12.53 -12.70 -20.59
CA GLU A 131 12.95 -14.09 -20.90
C GLU A 131 13.76 -14.70 -19.74
N ASN A 132 14.78 -13.98 -19.27
CA ASN A 132 15.65 -14.44 -18.19
C ASN A 132 14.88 -14.62 -16.87
N ILE A 133 13.99 -13.67 -16.55
CA ILE A 133 13.17 -13.72 -15.33
C ILE A 133 12.19 -14.89 -15.40
N LEU A 134 11.53 -15.12 -16.54
CA LEU A 134 10.60 -16.24 -16.71
C LEU A 134 11.30 -17.60 -16.50
N GLN A 135 12.55 -17.74 -16.95
CA GLN A 135 13.35 -18.95 -16.74
C GLN A 135 13.73 -19.15 -15.26
N ASN A 136 14.04 -18.07 -14.56
CA ASN A 136 14.52 -18.09 -13.17
C ASN A 136 13.44 -17.81 -12.10
N ARG A 137 12.18 -17.65 -12.49
CA ARG A 137 11.06 -17.20 -11.63
C ARG A 137 10.88 -17.98 -10.32
N PHE A 138 11.29 -19.23 -10.28
CA PHE A 138 11.16 -20.09 -9.10
C PHE A 138 12.28 -19.91 -8.07
N GLY A 139 13.35 -19.20 -8.43
CA GLY A 139 14.58 -19.12 -7.64
C GLY A 139 14.37 -18.64 -6.20
N VAL A 140 13.49 -17.66 -5.97
CA VAL A 140 13.17 -17.20 -4.61
C VAL A 140 12.05 -18.04 -4.00
N TYR A 141 10.99 -18.30 -4.76
CA TYR A 141 9.78 -18.98 -4.27
C TYR A 141 10.00 -20.41 -3.78
N ARG A 142 10.73 -21.24 -4.53
CA ARG A 142 10.90 -22.67 -4.21
C ARG A 142 12.07 -22.94 -3.26
N ASN A 143 13.03 -22.02 -3.19
CA ASN A 143 14.18 -22.15 -2.30
C ASN A 143 13.90 -21.62 -0.88
N THR A 144 12.84 -20.83 -0.70
CA THR A 144 12.44 -20.31 0.61
C THR A 144 11.75 -21.40 1.44
N ASN A 145 12.32 -21.73 2.60
CA ASN A 145 11.74 -22.67 3.55
C ASN A 145 11.29 -21.90 4.78
N PHE A 146 10.05 -21.40 4.74
CA PHE A 146 9.46 -20.57 5.78
C PHE A 146 9.55 -21.23 7.17
N LYS A 147 9.44 -22.55 7.26
CA LYS A 147 9.59 -23.26 8.54
C LYS A 147 11.02 -23.14 9.06
N LYS A 148 12.02 -23.42 8.23
CA LYS A 148 13.44 -23.34 8.60
C LYS A 148 13.85 -21.91 8.94
N ASP A 149 13.41 -20.94 8.15
CA ASP A 149 13.71 -19.52 8.35
C ASP A 149 13.10 -19.04 9.68
N SER A 150 11.87 -19.47 9.97
CA SER A 150 11.21 -19.16 11.25
C SER A 150 11.90 -19.77 12.46
N GLU A 151 12.42 -21.01 12.39
CA GLU A 151 13.20 -21.60 13.48
C GLU A 151 14.54 -20.91 13.68
N THR A 152 15.15 -20.43 12.58
CA THR A 152 16.37 -19.63 12.64
C THR A 152 16.11 -18.31 13.36
N TYR A 153 15.03 -17.62 13.00
CA TYR A 153 14.60 -16.38 13.66
C TYR A 153 14.28 -16.59 15.14
N ILE A 154 13.52 -17.63 15.49
CA ILE A 154 13.19 -17.99 16.88
C ILE A 154 14.45 -18.20 17.71
N ARG A 155 15.48 -18.87 17.16
CA ARG A 155 16.76 -19.09 17.86
C ARG A 155 17.59 -17.81 17.99
N ALA A 156 17.65 -17.00 16.93
CA ALA A 156 18.41 -15.75 16.92
C ALA A 156 17.86 -14.75 17.95
N GLU A 157 16.53 -14.60 17.98
CA GLU A 157 15.82 -13.71 18.90
C GLU A 157 15.54 -14.34 20.27
N LYS A 158 16.00 -15.59 20.51
CA LYS A 158 15.79 -16.35 21.75
C LYS A 158 14.32 -16.36 22.21
N LEU A 159 13.40 -16.56 21.26
CA LEU A 159 11.97 -16.57 21.51
C LEU A 159 11.55 -17.91 22.14
N GLU A 160 10.75 -17.84 23.20
CA GLU A 160 10.26 -19.00 23.93
C GLU A 160 8.74 -18.91 24.13
N GLY A 161 8.10 -20.02 24.51
CA GLY A 161 6.67 -20.03 24.83
C GLY A 161 5.75 -19.62 23.66
N PHE A 162 4.79 -18.75 23.94
CA PHE A 162 3.68 -18.39 23.03
C PHE A 162 4.17 -17.86 21.66
N GLN A 163 5.25 -17.09 21.62
CA GLN A 163 5.73 -16.37 20.45
C GLN A 163 6.39 -17.34 19.47
N ALA A 164 7.22 -18.25 19.99
CA ALA A 164 7.81 -19.31 19.20
C ALA A 164 6.71 -20.20 18.60
N GLU A 165 5.70 -20.57 19.37
CA GLU A 165 4.54 -21.33 18.88
C GLU A 165 3.73 -20.56 17.84
N PHE A 166 3.49 -19.27 18.06
CA PHE A 166 2.77 -18.40 17.14
C PHE A 166 3.50 -18.27 15.79
N ILE A 167 4.80 -18.01 15.82
CA ILE A 167 5.64 -17.91 14.62
C ILE A 167 5.67 -19.25 13.88
N ARG A 168 5.84 -20.37 14.59
CA ARG A 168 5.79 -21.72 13.98
C ARG A 168 4.46 -21.99 13.28
N LYS A 169 3.34 -21.63 13.92
CA LYS A 169 2.00 -21.80 13.35
C LYS A 169 1.82 -20.98 12.07
N ASN A 170 2.20 -19.70 12.10
CA ASN A 170 2.09 -18.83 10.92
C ASN A 170 3.00 -19.29 9.78
N SER A 171 4.22 -19.70 10.10
CA SER A 171 5.19 -20.20 9.12
C SER A 171 4.73 -21.53 8.50
N ALA A 172 4.07 -22.39 9.28
CA ALA A 172 3.43 -23.60 8.76
C ALA A 172 2.26 -23.28 7.81
N ALA A 173 1.44 -22.28 8.15
CA ALA A 173 0.34 -21.82 7.28
C ALA A 173 0.87 -21.22 5.97
N LEU A 174 1.92 -20.39 6.03
CA LEU A 174 2.61 -19.85 4.84
C LEU A 174 3.17 -20.97 3.97
N GLN A 175 3.86 -21.94 4.58
CA GLN A 175 4.38 -23.09 3.83
C GLN A 175 3.26 -23.88 3.13
N SER A 176 2.09 -24.00 3.76
CA SER A 176 0.92 -24.62 3.13
C SER A 176 0.39 -23.77 1.98
N ARG A 177 0.35 -22.44 2.13
CA ARG A 177 -0.10 -21.51 1.09
C ARG A 177 0.78 -21.59 -0.15
N VAL A 178 2.10 -21.69 0.02
CA VAL A 178 3.06 -21.83 -1.09
C VAL A 178 2.81 -23.09 -1.90
N LYS A 179 2.51 -24.22 -1.25
CA LYS A 179 2.08 -25.44 -1.96
C LYS A 179 0.77 -25.24 -2.72
N GLY A 180 -0.15 -24.44 -2.16
CA GLY A 180 -1.39 -24.04 -2.84
C GLY A 180 -1.15 -23.25 -4.13
N ILE A 181 -0.13 -22.40 -4.17
CA ILE A 181 0.22 -21.60 -5.37
C ILE A 181 0.59 -22.51 -6.55
N GLU A 182 1.31 -23.60 -6.27
CA GLU A 182 1.65 -24.63 -7.25
C GLU A 182 0.38 -25.36 -7.74
N THR A 183 -0.48 -25.81 -6.82
CA THR A 183 -1.70 -26.55 -7.18
C THR A 183 -2.74 -25.70 -7.90
N ASP A 184 -2.85 -24.41 -7.57
CA ASP A 184 -3.86 -23.49 -8.09
C ASP A 184 -3.46 -22.89 -9.45
N GLY A 185 -2.24 -23.15 -9.91
CA GLY A 185 -1.68 -22.64 -11.15
C GLY A 185 -1.38 -21.14 -11.14
N GLU A 186 -1.22 -20.56 -9.94
CA GLU A 186 -0.85 -19.15 -9.76
C GLU A 186 0.61 -18.91 -10.16
N GLU A 187 1.46 -19.94 -10.04
CA GLU A 187 2.87 -19.86 -10.42
C GLU A 187 3.13 -19.73 -11.94
N ASP A 188 2.09 -20.00 -12.73
CA ASP A 188 2.11 -19.96 -14.18
C ASP A 188 1.45 -18.70 -14.75
N GLU A 189 1.05 -17.77 -13.90
CA GLU A 189 0.46 -16.50 -14.31
C GLU A 189 1.54 -15.43 -14.48
N LEU A 190 1.55 -14.80 -15.66
CA LEU A 190 2.34 -13.62 -15.95
C LEU A 190 1.94 -12.50 -15.01
N TYR A 191 2.93 -11.80 -14.47
CA TYR A 191 2.77 -10.65 -13.59
C TYR A 191 3.92 -9.68 -13.89
N PHE A 192 3.80 -8.42 -13.46
CA PHE A 192 4.85 -7.41 -13.59
C PHE A 192 6.09 -7.81 -12.78
N PRO A 193 7.24 -8.12 -13.41
CA PRO A 193 8.42 -8.51 -12.67
C PRO A 193 8.83 -7.44 -11.66
N GLY A 194 8.86 -7.79 -10.38
CA GLY A 194 9.03 -6.81 -9.32
C GLY A 194 10.36 -6.06 -9.39
N ASP A 195 11.45 -6.76 -9.72
CA ASP A 195 12.78 -6.18 -9.86
C ASP A 195 12.86 -5.06 -10.92
N MET A 196 12.03 -5.15 -11.96
CA MET A 196 12.06 -4.24 -13.11
C MET A 196 10.92 -3.21 -13.08
N CYS A 197 9.72 -3.64 -12.70
CA CYS A 197 8.50 -2.84 -12.77
C CYS A 197 8.19 -2.11 -11.46
N ARG A 198 8.62 -2.66 -10.31
CA ARG A 198 8.40 -2.13 -8.95
C ARG A 198 6.96 -1.71 -8.64
N THR A 199 5.99 -2.30 -9.33
CA THR A 199 4.59 -1.86 -9.28
C THR A 199 3.96 -2.09 -7.92
N HIS A 200 4.32 -3.18 -7.24
CA HIS A 200 3.69 -3.55 -5.98
C HIS A 200 4.19 -2.62 -4.86
N GLY A 201 5.50 -2.45 -4.74
CA GLY A 201 6.15 -1.59 -3.77
C GLY A 201 5.82 -0.12 -3.98
N PHE A 202 5.76 0.36 -5.22
CA PHE A 202 5.35 1.73 -5.48
C PHE A 202 3.86 1.95 -5.18
N LEU A 203 2.95 1.17 -5.80
CA LEU A 203 1.51 1.38 -5.64
C LEU A 203 1.08 1.17 -4.19
N TYR A 204 1.37 0.00 -3.62
CA TYR A 204 0.87 -0.36 -2.29
C TYR A 204 1.78 0.13 -1.17
N GLY A 205 3.10 0.11 -1.39
CA GLY A 205 4.07 0.51 -0.39
C GLY A 205 4.24 2.02 -0.29
N ILE A 206 4.37 2.75 -1.39
CA ILE A 206 4.64 4.20 -1.36
C ILE A 206 3.34 4.99 -1.45
N LEU A 207 2.56 4.78 -2.51
CA LEU A 207 1.39 5.60 -2.83
C LEU A 207 0.24 5.39 -1.84
N PHE A 208 -0.20 4.15 -1.61
CA PHE A 208 -1.24 3.88 -0.61
C PHE A 208 -0.83 4.30 0.80
N ARG A 209 0.45 4.20 1.17
CA ARG A 209 0.95 4.64 2.47
C ARG A 209 0.84 6.15 2.65
N ALA A 210 1.15 6.93 1.61
CA ALA A 210 0.94 8.38 1.59
C ALA A 210 -0.55 8.72 1.69
N LEU A 211 -1.38 8.13 0.82
CA LEU A 211 -2.84 8.33 0.80
C LEU A 211 -3.49 8.05 2.16
N VAL A 212 -3.11 6.97 2.84
CA VAL A 212 -3.63 6.62 4.18
C VAL A 212 -3.16 7.62 5.23
N PHE A 213 -1.89 8.05 5.19
CA PHE A 213 -1.37 9.05 6.12
C PHE A 213 -2.10 10.39 6.01
N GLU A 214 -2.22 10.90 4.79
CA GLU A 214 -2.86 12.17 4.47
C GLU A 214 -4.35 12.15 4.80
N SER A 215 -5.01 11.03 4.49
CA SER A 215 -6.39 10.78 4.88
C SER A 215 -6.57 10.82 6.40
N ALA A 216 -5.69 10.13 7.14
CA ALA A 216 -5.72 10.12 8.59
C ALA A 216 -5.52 11.53 9.16
N LEU A 217 -4.51 12.24 8.67
CA LEU A 217 -4.20 13.61 9.08
C LEU A 217 -5.39 14.56 8.87
N LEU A 218 -5.95 14.59 7.66
CA LEU A 218 -7.08 15.45 7.35
C LEU A 218 -8.34 15.03 8.12
N GLY A 219 -8.59 13.73 8.27
CA GLY A 219 -9.70 13.19 9.04
C GLY A 219 -9.65 13.59 10.52
N VAL A 220 -8.46 13.52 11.13
CA VAL A 220 -8.21 13.97 12.51
C VAL A 220 -8.48 15.46 12.65
N LEU A 221 -7.96 16.28 11.73
CA LEU A 221 -8.16 17.74 11.72
C LEU A 221 -9.64 18.12 11.57
N ILE A 222 -10.37 17.47 10.64
CA ILE A 222 -11.81 17.66 10.45
C ILE A 222 -12.57 17.33 11.73
N MET A 223 -12.24 16.20 12.36
CA MET A 223 -12.90 15.74 13.58
C MET A 223 -12.70 16.72 14.72
N MET A 224 -11.45 17.14 14.98
CA MET A 224 -11.14 18.12 16.02
C MET A 224 -11.80 19.48 15.74
N TYR A 225 -11.70 19.97 14.50
CA TYR A 225 -12.29 21.24 14.07
C TYR A 225 -13.79 21.31 14.36
N ILE A 226 -14.55 20.28 13.99
CA ILE A 226 -16.02 20.28 14.09
C ILE A 226 -16.52 20.02 15.49
N VAL A 227 -15.91 19.08 16.21
CA VAL A 227 -16.33 18.71 17.57
C VAL A 227 -16.06 19.87 18.53
N ASN A 228 -14.91 20.52 18.42
CA ASN A 228 -14.53 21.62 19.29
C ASN A 228 -14.92 23.00 18.76
N PHE A 229 -15.65 23.08 17.64
CA PHE A 229 -16.01 24.34 17.01
C PHE A 229 -16.63 25.35 17.98
N GLU A 230 -17.63 24.90 18.74
CA GLU A 230 -18.37 25.78 19.66
C GLU A 230 -17.51 26.24 20.84
N PHE A 231 -16.55 25.42 21.28
CA PHE A 231 -15.59 25.80 22.32
C PHE A 231 -14.58 26.83 21.81
N MET A 232 -14.12 26.72 20.56
CA MET A 232 -13.20 27.69 19.96
C MET A 232 -13.82 29.08 19.79
N HIS A 233 -15.13 29.13 19.53
CA HIS A 233 -15.85 30.39 19.28
C HIS A 233 -16.57 30.93 20.53
N GLY A 234 -16.42 30.28 21.69
CA GLY A 234 -17.08 30.71 22.92
C GLY A 234 -18.61 30.54 22.92
N THR A 235 -19.16 29.83 21.94
CA THR A 235 -20.62 29.69 21.73
C THR A 235 -21.22 28.48 22.44
N GLN A 236 -20.43 27.70 23.18
CA GLN A 236 -20.86 26.47 23.85
C GLN A 236 -22.07 26.65 24.78
N ALA A 237 -22.11 27.73 25.58
CA ALA A 237 -23.20 27.98 26.53
C ALA A 237 -24.55 28.23 25.82
N LEU A 238 -24.51 28.95 24.69
CA LEU A 238 -25.67 29.19 23.85
C LEU A 238 -26.06 27.94 23.05
N ALA A 239 -25.07 27.24 22.51
CA ALA A 239 -25.28 26.06 21.68
C ALA A 239 -25.92 24.92 22.48
N TYR A 240 -25.39 24.59 23.67
CA TYR A 240 -25.78 23.38 24.43
C TYR A 240 -26.98 23.58 25.38
N SER A 241 -27.35 24.81 25.73
CA SER A 241 -28.51 25.10 26.60
C SER A 241 -29.86 24.73 25.96
N SER A 242 -29.94 24.70 24.62
CA SER A 242 -31.18 24.35 23.91
C SER A 242 -31.41 22.83 23.79
N ARG A 243 -32.68 22.41 23.67
CA ARG A 243 -33.06 20.99 23.42
C ARG A 243 -32.42 20.43 22.14
N ARG A 244 -32.18 21.29 21.15
CA ARG A 244 -31.53 20.94 19.88
C ARG A 244 -30.00 20.90 20.02
N GLY A 245 -29.46 21.78 20.84
CA GLY A 245 -28.07 21.84 21.30
C GLY A 245 -27.55 20.55 21.92
N ARG A 246 -28.36 19.93 22.80
CA ARG A 246 -28.01 18.65 23.42
C ARG A 246 -27.81 17.48 22.44
N LYS A 247 -28.30 17.61 21.19
CA LYS A 247 -28.07 16.65 20.09
C LYS A 247 -27.02 17.14 19.08
N LEU A 248 -26.38 18.29 19.31
CA LEU A 248 -25.42 18.89 18.39
C LEU A 248 -24.16 18.03 18.26
N ALA A 249 -23.64 17.50 19.37
CA ALA A 249 -22.45 16.64 19.39
C ALA A 249 -22.59 15.41 18.47
N THR A 250 -23.77 14.78 18.44
CA THR A 250 -24.04 13.64 17.55
C THR A 250 -24.07 14.05 16.07
N ASN A 251 -24.62 15.23 15.76
CA ASN A 251 -24.62 15.74 14.38
C ASN A 251 -23.23 16.20 13.94
N GLN A 252 -22.44 16.80 14.84
CA GLN A 252 -21.05 17.18 14.63
C GLN A 252 -20.19 15.95 14.35
N PHE A 253 -20.27 14.93 15.21
CA PHE A 253 -19.59 13.65 14.99
C PHE A 253 -19.99 13.02 13.66
N GLY A 254 -21.29 12.86 13.38
CA GLY A 254 -21.73 12.24 12.13
C GLY A 254 -21.24 12.99 10.89
N ALA A 255 -21.32 14.33 10.90
CA ALA A 255 -20.86 15.14 9.77
C ALA A 255 -19.33 15.06 9.60
N ALA A 256 -18.58 15.13 10.71
CA ALA A 256 -17.13 15.01 10.68
C ALA A 256 -16.65 13.61 10.27
N PHE A 257 -17.31 12.57 10.77
CA PHE A 257 -17.00 11.17 10.45
C PHE A 257 -17.23 10.87 8.96
N ILE A 258 -18.39 11.26 8.42
CA ILE A 258 -18.68 11.10 6.98
C ILE A 258 -17.68 11.91 6.15
N SER A 259 -17.38 13.15 6.54
CA SER A 259 -16.40 13.97 5.81
C SER A 259 -15.00 13.39 5.87
N GLY A 260 -14.58 12.85 7.03
CA GLY A 260 -13.31 12.17 7.21
C GLY A 260 -13.21 10.90 6.37
N LEU A 261 -14.30 10.13 6.21
CA LEU A 261 -14.35 8.97 5.32
C LEU A 261 -14.36 9.36 3.84
N LEU A 262 -14.84 10.57 3.49
CA LEU A 262 -14.79 11.06 2.11
C LEU A 262 -13.37 11.47 1.69
N VAL A 263 -12.46 11.78 2.62
CA VAL A 263 -11.08 12.17 2.27
C VAL A 263 -10.34 11.11 1.44
N PRO A 264 -10.21 9.84 1.88
CA PRO A 264 -9.54 8.83 1.06
C PRO A 264 -10.24 8.64 -0.29
N ALA A 265 -11.57 8.76 -0.34
CA ALA A 265 -12.32 8.68 -1.60
C ALA A 265 -11.91 9.79 -2.57
N LEU A 266 -11.80 11.04 -2.10
CA LEU A 266 -11.42 12.19 -2.93
C LEU A 266 -9.98 12.08 -3.42
N LEU A 267 -9.05 11.68 -2.56
CA LEU A 267 -7.65 11.48 -2.94
C LEU A 267 -7.53 10.35 -3.98
N MET A 268 -8.06 9.17 -3.67
CA MET A 268 -7.98 8.00 -4.55
C MET A 268 -8.71 8.20 -5.88
N ALA A 269 -9.82 8.96 -5.91
CA ALA A 269 -10.56 9.23 -7.13
C ALA A 269 -9.78 10.08 -8.15
N VAL A 270 -8.74 10.79 -7.72
CA VAL A 270 -7.85 11.54 -8.61
C VAL A 270 -6.56 10.75 -8.87
N VAL A 271 -5.96 10.24 -7.81
CA VAL A 271 -4.61 9.66 -7.84
C VAL A 271 -4.59 8.29 -8.53
N LEU A 272 -5.55 7.40 -8.23
CA LEU A 272 -5.58 6.07 -8.84
C LEU A 272 -5.85 6.13 -10.36
N PRO A 273 -6.81 6.92 -10.87
CA PRO A 273 -6.95 7.09 -12.32
C PRO A 273 -5.71 7.67 -12.98
N ALA A 274 -5.04 8.66 -12.36
CA ALA A 274 -3.79 9.19 -12.89
C ALA A 274 -2.69 8.12 -12.97
N TYR A 275 -2.57 7.28 -11.93
CA TYR A 275 -1.64 6.15 -11.92
C TYR A 275 -1.95 5.14 -13.03
N PHE A 276 -3.19 4.62 -13.10
CA PHE A 276 -3.57 3.61 -14.10
C PHE A 276 -3.66 4.15 -15.53
N ALA A 277 -3.71 5.47 -15.73
CA ALA A 277 -3.56 6.09 -17.05
C ALA A 277 -2.10 6.06 -17.55
N LEU A 278 -1.12 6.02 -16.64
CA LEU A 278 0.31 6.00 -16.98
C LEU A 278 0.88 4.58 -17.01
N PHE A 279 0.46 3.75 -16.06
CA PHE A 279 0.85 2.36 -15.86
C PHE A 279 -0.30 1.44 -16.29
N ASN A 280 -0.17 0.79 -17.44
CA ASN A 280 -1.24 0.00 -18.03
C ASN A 280 -1.31 -1.42 -17.44
N PHE A 281 -2.45 -1.74 -16.83
CA PHE A 281 -2.74 -3.03 -16.19
C PHE A 281 -3.78 -3.86 -16.95
N SER A 282 -4.26 -3.40 -18.11
CA SER A 282 -5.46 -3.90 -18.81
C SER A 282 -5.50 -5.42 -18.96
N ASN A 283 -4.37 -6.04 -19.27
CA ASN A 283 -4.26 -7.47 -19.56
C ASN A 283 -3.88 -8.32 -18.33
N LEU A 284 -3.56 -7.67 -17.20
CA LEU A 284 -3.01 -8.30 -16.00
C LEU A 284 -3.90 -8.15 -14.75
N TRP A 285 -5.06 -7.51 -14.85
CA TRP A 285 -6.00 -7.36 -13.73
C TRP A 285 -6.44 -8.67 -13.07
N ASN A 286 -6.54 -9.74 -13.86
CA ASN A 286 -7.06 -11.05 -13.43
C ASN A 286 -5.97 -12.05 -13.06
N VAL A 287 -4.69 -11.65 -13.09
CA VAL A 287 -3.58 -12.51 -12.68
C VAL A 287 -3.37 -12.44 -11.18
N SER A 288 -2.81 -13.50 -10.60
CA SER A 288 -2.57 -13.60 -9.17
C SER A 288 -1.41 -12.72 -8.73
N VAL A 289 -1.64 -12.01 -7.61
CA VAL A 289 -0.59 -11.24 -6.92
C VAL A 289 0.51 -12.15 -6.38
N SER A 290 0.18 -13.41 -6.10
CA SER A 290 1.13 -14.41 -5.59
C SER A 290 1.99 -15.06 -6.68
N SER A 291 2.00 -14.51 -7.91
CA SER A 291 2.90 -14.98 -8.97
C SER A 291 4.37 -14.89 -8.52
N PRO A 292 5.23 -15.89 -8.84
CA PRO A 292 6.65 -15.87 -8.56
C PRO A 292 7.42 -14.72 -9.20
N LEU A 293 6.80 -14.01 -10.14
CA LEU A 293 7.35 -12.80 -10.74
C LEU A 293 7.18 -11.57 -9.84
N ASN A 294 6.25 -11.61 -8.88
CA ASN A 294 6.02 -10.55 -7.90
C ASN A 294 6.98 -10.67 -6.71
N VAL A 295 8.26 -10.49 -7.00
CA VAL A 295 9.34 -10.46 -6.01
C VAL A 295 9.99 -9.09 -6.14
N GLU A 296 9.97 -8.32 -5.05
CA GLU A 296 10.58 -7.00 -5.01
C GLU A 296 11.63 -6.93 -3.90
N THR A 297 12.62 -6.05 -4.11
CA THR A 297 13.62 -5.73 -3.09
C THR A 297 12.97 -4.91 -1.98
N SER A 298 13.06 -5.40 -0.75
CA SER A 298 12.89 -4.59 0.46
C SER A 298 14.21 -4.60 1.21
N GLY A 299 14.49 -3.61 2.06
CA GLY A 299 15.84 -3.28 2.57
C GLY A 299 16.72 -4.38 3.21
N ILE A 300 16.27 -5.63 3.27
CA ILE A 300 16.97 -6.81 3.80
C ILE A 300 17.05 -7.97 2.77
N GLY A 301 16.45 -7.86 1.57
CA GLY A 301 16.51 -8.87 0.51
C GLY A 301 15.33 -8.87 -0.47
N PHE A 302 15.28 -9.87 -1.34
CA PHE A 302 14.13 -10.13 -2.23
C PHE A 302 13.01 -10.80 -1.45
N PHE A 303 11.84 -10.17 -1.37
CA PHE A 303 10.69 -10.74 -0.67
C PHE A 303 9.56 -11.06 -1.65
N PRO A 304 9.14 -12.34 -1.75
CA PRO A 304 7.99 -12.71 -2.54
C PRO A 304 6.70 -12.20 -1.90
N VAL A 305 5.85 -11.56 -2.69
CA VAL A 305 4.54 -11.10 -2.24
C VAL A 305 3.54 -12.27 -2.27
N ILE A 306 3.47 -13.01 -1.17
CA ILE A 306 2.55 -14.14 -1.02
C ILE A 306 1.31 -13.69 -0.25
N THR A 307 0.14 -13.71 -0.90
CA THR A 307 -1.14 -13.42 -0.24
C THR A 307 -1.64 -14.64 0.56
N TRP A 308 -2.33 -14.41 1.68
CA TRP A 308 -2.86 -15.51 2.52
C TRP A 308 -3.93 -16.36 1.83
N THR A 309 -4.63 -15.78 0.87
CA THR A 309 -5.59 -16.44 -0.01
C THR A 309 -5.29 -16.07 -1.44
N ARG A 310 -5.71 -16.89 -2.41
CA ARG A 310 -5.65 -16.53 -3.83
C ARG A 310 -6.36 -15.20 -4.07
N MET A 311 -5.66 -14.24 -4.65
CA MET A 311 -6.19 -12.93 -4.98
C MET A 311 -5.64 -12.47 -6.32
N THR A 312 -6.53 -12.02 -7.21
CA THR A 312 -6.11 -11.32 -8.41
C THR A 312 -5.62 -9.91 -8.10
N VAL A 313 -4.90 -9.27 -9.02
CA VAL A 313 -4.48 -7.86 -8.90
C VAL A 313 -5.69 -6.95 -8.60
N LEU A 314 -6.80 -7.15 -9.32
CA LEU A 314 -8.02 -6.37 -9.11
C LEU A 314 -8.64 -6.61 -7.72
N GLN A 315 -8.70 -7.87 -7.26
CA GLN A 315 -9.23 -8.20 -5.94
C GLN A 315 -8.37 -7.60 -4.83
N TYR A 316 -7.05 -7.69 -4.97
CA TYR A 316 -6.11 -7.14 -4.01
C TYR A 316 -6.18 -5.59 -3.94
N LEU A 317 -6.34 -4.92 -5.07
CA LEU A 317 -6.56 -3.47 -5.12
C LEU A 317 -7.81 -3.06 -4.34
N TRP A 318 -8.96 -3.70 -4.61
CA TRP A 318 -10.21 -3.39 -3.91
C TRP A 318 -10.15 -3.75 -2.42
N ALA A 319 -9.48 -4.84 -2.06
CA ALA A 319 -9.26 -5.19 -0.66
C ALA A 319 -8.41 -4.13 0.05
N THR A 320 -7.35 -3.63 -0.61
CA THR A 320 -6.50 -2.54 -0.08
C THR A 320 -7.29 -1.24 0.08
N ILE A 321 -8.10 -0.87 -0.91
CA ILE A 321 -9.00 0.28 -0.80
C ILE A 321 -9.94 0.11 0.41
N GLY A 322 -10.60 -1.05 0.53
CA GLY A 322 -11.48 -1.35 1.65
C GLY A 322 -10.80 -1.24 3.01
N LEU A 323 -9.57 -1.76 3.12
CA LEU A 323 -8.75 -1.66 4.33
C LEU A 323 -8.35 -0.22 4.66
N ALA A 324 -8.04 0.60 3.66
CA ALA A 324 -7.75 2.02 3.86
C ALA A 324 -8.96 2.78 4.42
N PHE A 325 -10.18 2.51 3.92
CA PHE A 325 -11.40 3.08 4.49
C PHE A 325 -11.67 2.59 5.91
N ALA A 326 -11.45 1.30 6.18
CA ALA A 326 -11.63 0.74 7.52
C ALA A 326 -10.63 1.34 8.53
N LEU A 327 -9.37 1.53 8.14
CA LEU A 327 -8.38 2.24 8.96
C LEU A 327 -8.75 3.71 9.15
N GLN A 328 -9.23 4.40 8.11
CA GLN A 328 -9.70 5.78 8.21
C GLN A 328 -10.84 5.94 9.22
N ALA A 329 -11.76 4.97 9.27
CA ALA A 329 -12.81 4.95 10.29
C ALA A 329 -12.21 4.88 11.70
N VAL A 330 -11.23 4.01 11.93
CA VAL A 330 -10.52 3.88 13.22
C VAL A 330 -9.81 5.19 13.58
N PHE A 331 -9.09 5.83 12.65
CA PHE A 331 -8.43 7.11 12.90
C PHE A 331 -9.42 8.22 13.26
N CYS A 332 -10.52 8.35 12.53
CA CYS A 332 -11.59 9.31 12.85
C CYS A 332 -12.18 9.07 14.24
N LEU A 333 -12.39 7.81 14.61
CA LEU A 333 -12.93 7.43 15.91
C LEU A 333 -11.97 7.73 17.06
N LEU A 334 -10.67 7.46 16.87
CA LEU A 334 -9.63 7.85 17.83
C LEU A 334 -9.53 9.38 17.96
N ALA A 335 -9.62 10.11 16.84
CA ALA A 335 -9.63 11.57 16.84
C ALA A 335 -10.83 12.11 17.60
N PHE A 336 -12.01 11.50 17.44
CA PHE A 336 -13.22 11.87 18.17
C PHE A 336 -13.06 11.64 19.67
N ALA A 337 -12.51 10.49 20.06
CA ALA A 337 -12.20 10.20 21.45
C ALA A 337 -11.33 11.32 22.06
N VAL A 338 -10.21 11.68 21.42
CA VAL A 338 -9.34 12.78 21.87
C VAL A 338 -10.09 14.11 21.90
N ALA A 339 -10.82 14.47 20.85
CA ALA A 339 -11.55 15.73 20.76
C ALA A 339 -12.58 15.91 21.90
N VAL A 340 -13.24 14.83 22.33
CA VAL A 340 -14.21 14.89 23.44
C VAL A 340 -13.55 15.18 24.80
N PHE A 341 -12.30 14.72 25.01
CA PHE A 341 -11.58 15.00 26.25
C PHE A 341 -10.86 16.35 26.24
N PHE A 342 -10.39 16.79 25.07
CA PHE A 342 -9.58 18.00 24.93
C PHE A 342 -10.35 19.11 24.21
N ARG A 343 -10.72 20.14 24.97
CA ARG A 343 -11.44 21.33 24.47
C ARG A 343 -10.57 22.32 23.68
N ASN A 344 -9.33 21.95 23.37
CA ASN A 344 -8.37 22.74 22.60
C ASN A 344 -7.82 21.88 21.46
N ASN A 345 -8.01 22.34 20.22
CA ASN A 345 -7.61 21.60 19.02
C ASN A 345 -6.11 21.42 18.89
N TYR A 346 -5.31 22.44 19.23
CA TYR A 346 -3.86 22.35 19.14
C TYR A 346 -3.32 21.33 20.15
N ALA A 347 -3.78 21.40 21.40
CA ALA A 347 -3.40 20.44 22.43
C ALA A 347 -3.88 19.02 22.09
N GLY A 348 -5.13 18.87 21.62
CA GLY A 348 -5.67 17.59 21.20
C GLY A 348 -4.88 16.96 20.05
N PHE A 349 -4.50 17.76 19.06
CA PHE A 349 -3.69 17.28 17.93
C PHE A 349 -2.29 16.83 18.36
N VAL A 350 -1.59 17.64 19.18
CA VAL A 350 -0.26 17.27 19.70
C VAL A 350 -0.34 15.99 20.53
N ILE A 351 -1.35 15.86 21.40
CA ILE A 351 -1.54 14.65 22.21
C ILE A 351 -1.85 13.44 21.33
N TYR A 352 -2.67 13.59 20.29
CA TYR A 352 -2.94 12.53 19.34
C TYR A 352 -1.66 12.06 18.63
N ALA A 353 -0.82 12.99 18.18
CA ALA A 353 0.44 12.69 17.53
C ALA A 353 1.45 12.02 18.48
N LEU A 354 1.57 12.50 19.72
CA LEU A 354 2.46 11.87 20.71
C LEU A 354 1.96 10.48 21.11
N ALA A 355 0.65 10.31 21.25
CA ALA A 355 0.05 9.01 21.55
C ALA A 355 0.25 8.02 20.40
N SER A 356 0.10 8.44 19.14
CA SER A 356 0.34 7.57 17.99
C SER A 356 1.80 7.12 17.91
N MET A 357 2.76 8.03 18.14
CA MET A 357 4.18 7.68 18.23
C MET A 357 4.45 6.65 19.34
N GLY A 358 3.86 6.86 20.53
CA GLY A 358 3.99 5.91 21.64
C GLY A 358 3.42 4.52 21.32
N ILE A 359 2.29 4.47 20.61
CA ILE A 359 1.64 3.20 20.20
C ILE A 359 2.50 2.44 19.19
N ILE A 360 3.14 3.12 18.23
CA ILE A 360 4.02 2.47 17.24
C ILE A 360 5.20 1.78 17.94
N MET A 361 5.78 2.41 18.96
CA MET A 361 6.96 1.88 19.65
C MET A 361 6.63 0.81 20.69
N LEU A 362 5.36 0.69 21.11
CA LEU A 362 4.95 -0.17 22.21
C LEU A 362 5.30 -1.66 22.02
N PRO A 363 5.07 -2.30 20.85
CA PRO A 363 5.34 -3.72 20.67
C PRO A 363 6.81 -4.09 20.89
N GLU A 364 7.72 -3.23 20.40
CA GLU A 364 9.17 -3.43 20.48
C GLU A 364 9.72 -3.29 21.91
N ARG A 365 8.97 -2.63 22.82
CA ARG A 365 9.38 -2.42 24.22
C ARG A 365 8.84 -3.46 25.18
N LEU A 366 7.92 -4.31 24.72
CA LEU A 366 7.28 -5.32 25.55
C LEU A 366 8.09 -6.63 25.55
N PRO A 367 8.08 -7.38 26.66
CA PRO A 367 8.81 -8.64 26.72
C PRO A 367 8.16 -9.66 25.78
N TRP A 368 8.98 -10.20 24.87
CA TRP A 368 8.66 -11.29 23.96
C TRP A 368 8.42 -12.64 24.64
N SER A 369 8.25 -12.68 25.96
CA SER A 369 7.76 -13.84 26.73
C SER A 369 6.23 -13.81 26.94
N THR A 370 5.56 -12.68 26.66
CA THR A 370 4.10 -12.51 26.80
C THR A 370 3.41 -12.30 25.45
N PRO A 371 2.12 -12.67 25.25
CA PRO A 371 1.42 -12.44 23.97
C PRO A 371 1.24 -10.95 23.62
N LEU A 372 1.64 -10.04 24.51
CA LEU A 372 1.40 -8.60 24.40
C LEU A 372 2.05 -7.93 23.18
N PRO A 373 3.30 -8.22 22.76
CA PRO A 373 3.88 -7.63 21.56
C PRO A 373 3.05 -7.93 20.31
N VAL A 374 2.56 -9.16 20.14
CA VAL A 374 1.72 -9.56 19.00
C VAL A 374 0.38 -8.84 19.03
N ILE A 375 -0.27 -8.77 20.19
CA ILE A 375 -1.58 -8.09 20.34
C ILE A 375 -1.43 -6.58 20.12
N THR A 376 -0.40 -5.97 20.70
CA THR A 376 -0.17 -4.53 20.59
C THR A 376 0.33 -4.14 19.20
N ALA A 377 1.00 -5.03 18.46
CA ALA A 377 1.36 -4.81 17.06
C ALA A 377 0.14 -4.73 16.14
N ALA A 378 -1.00 -5.33 16.51
CA ALA A 378 -2.28 -5.16 15.81
C ALA A 378 -2.89 -3.78 16.07
N ASN A 379 -2.20 -2.73 15.62
CA ASN A 379 -2.60 -1.34 15.80
C ASN A 379 -2.64 -0.56 14.47
N PRO A 380 -3.49 0.47 14.37
CA PRO A 380 -3.73 1.16 13.10
C PRO A 380 -2.48 1.89 12.58
N PHE A 381 -1.56 2.29 13.45
CA PHE A 381 -0.33 2.98 13.05
C PHE A 381 0.74 2.02 12.53
N THR A 382 0.82 0.81 13.08
CA THR A 382 1.66 -0.28 12.55
C THR A 382 1.09 -0.80 11.24
N ALA A 383 -0.25 -0.91 11.13
CA ALA A 383 -0.90 -1.21 9.85
C ALA A 383 -0.58 -0.16 8.78
N TRP A 384 -0.58 1.13 9.14
CA TRP A 384 -0.14 2.19 8.24
C TRP A 384 1.35 2.06 7.85
N LYS A 385 2.25 1.82 8.81
CA LYS A 385 3.69 1.62 8.55
C LYS A 385 3.93 0.49 7.54
N ASN A 386 3.19 -0.61 7.70
CA ASN A 386 3.27 -1.81 6.88
C ASN A 386 2.31 -1.79 5.68
N CYS A 387 1.86 -0.61 5.26
CA CYS A 387 1.16 -0.45 4.00
C CYS A 387 2.09 -0.89 2.86
N GLY A 388 1.59 -1.73 1.94
CA GLY A 388 2.40 -2.46 0.95
C GLY A 388 2.40 -3.96 1.15
N SER A 389 2.27 -4.43 2.39
CA SER A 389 2.27 -5.86 2.71
C SER A 389 0.96 -6.33 3.33
N TRP A 390 -0.11 -5.56 3.13
CA TRP A 390 -1.43 -5.92 3.64
C TRP A 390 -1.90 -7.21 3.00
N LEU A 391 -2.48 -8.11 3.79
CA LEU A 391 -3.00 -9.42 3.32
C LEU A 391 -1.93 -10.32 2.66
N ALA A 392 -0.66 -9.92 2.70
CA ALA A 392 0.48 -10.62 2.14
C ALA A 392 1.55 -10.85 3.20
N LEU A 393 2.56 -11.64 2.86
CA LEU A 393 3.75 -11.82 3.68
C LEU A 393 4.50 -10.48 3.85
N SER A 394 5.04 -10.22 5.04
CA SER A 394 5.91 -9.07 5.30
C SER A 394 7.08 -9.45 6.21
N GLU A 395 6.78 -9.69 7.49
CA GLU A 395 7.74 -10.10 8.51
C GLU A 395 7.19 -11.34 9.22
N PRO A 396 8.01 -12.38 9.44
CA PRO A 396 7.57 -13.63 10.07
C PRO A 396 6.92 -13.45 11.45
N ALA A 397 7.29 -12.38 12.17
CA ALA A 397 6.87 -12.14 13.56
C ALA A 397 5.56 -11.33 13.70
N LEU A 398 5.13 -10.61 12.66
CA LEU A 398 4.08 -9.59 12.81
C LEU A 398 2.88 -9.75 11.87
N THR A 399 2.97 -10.61 10.85
CA THR A 399 1.91 -10.74 9.85
C THR A 399 1.27 -12.12 9.88
N TYR A 400 -0.05 -12.14 10.06
CA TYR A 400 -0.86 -13.35 10.21
C TYR A 400 -2.25 -13.14 9.61
N PRO A 401 -2.96 -14.20 9.18
CA PRO A 401 -4.22 -14.08 8.44
C PRO A 401 -5.30 -13.24 9.15
N SER A 402 -5.35 -13.33 10.48
CA SER A 402 -6.33 -12.63 11.31
C SER A 402 -5.89 -11.24 11.80
N TYR A 403 -4.80 -10.69 11.27
CA TYR A 403 -4.25 -9.39 11.69
C TYR A 403 -5.31 -8.26 11.65
N PHE A 404 -5.94 -8.04 10.49
CA PHE A 404 -6.94 -6.98 10.33
C PHE A 404 -8.21 -7.22 11.14
N PRO A 405 -8.81 -8.43 11.16
CA PRO A 405 -9.91 -8.72 12.09
C PRO A 405 -9.57 -8.41 13.55
N VAL A 406 -8.40 -8.82 14.04
CA VAL A 406 -7.96 -8.55 15.42
C VAL A 406 -7.81 -7.04 15.64
N LEU A 407 -7.16 -6.33 14.73
CA LEU A 407 -6.99 -4.88 14.78
C LEU A 407 -8.34 -4.16 14.90
N PHE A 408 -9.29 -4.44 13.99
CA PHE A 408 -10.57 -3.74 13.99
C PHE A 408 -11.43 -4.07 15.20
N LEU A 409 -11.42 -5.32 15.67
CA LEU A 409 -12.15 -5.70 16.88
C LEU A 409 -11.56 -5.04 18.14
N LEU A 410 -10.24 -5.09 18.29
CA LEU A 410 -9.54 -4.54 19.45
C LEU A 410 -9.71 -3.02 19.52
N TRP A 411 -9.42 -2.32 18.41
CA TRP A 411 -9.52 -0.86 18.38
C TRP A 411 -10.95 -0.37 18.36
N GLY A 412 -11.88 -1.12 17.74
CA GLY A 412 -13.31 -0.85 17.82
C GLY A 412 -13.82 -0.92 19.27
N ALA A 413 -13.41 -1.94 20.04
CA ALA A 413 -13.77 -2.08 21.44
C ALA A 413 -13.17 -0.95 22.31
N ILE A 414 -11.88 -0.65 22.15
CA ILE A 414 -11.19 0.43 22.88
C ILE A 414 -11.91 1.76 22.62
N VAL A 415 -12.14 2.10 21.36
CA VAL A 415 -12.85 3.32 20.96
C VAL A 415 -14.24 3.36 21.58
N ALA A 416 -15.02 2.28 21.53
CA ALA A 416 -16.38 2.26 22.06
C ALA A 416 -16.40 2.58 23.57
N VAL A 417 -15.47 1.99 24.33
CA VAL A 417 -15.30 2.26 25.77
C VAL A 417 -14.92 3.73 26.00
N VAL A 418 -13.92 4.24 25.28
CA VAL A 418 -13.44 5.62 25.44
C VAL A 418 -14.51 6.64 25.08
N ILE A 419 -15.25 6.42 23.98
CA ILE A 419 -16.38 7.27 23.57
C ILE A 419 -17.49 7.23 24.62
N PHE A 420 -17.83 6.06 25.16
CA PHE A 420 -18.86 5.93 26.19
C PHE A 420 -18.55 6.79 27.41
N PHE A 421 -17.32 6.72 27.92
CA PHE A 421 -16.87 7.54 29.05
C PHE A 421 -16.76 9.03 28.68
N GLY A 422 -16.23 9.34 27.49
CA GLY A 422 -16.10 10.71 27.00
C GLY A 422 -17.44 11.43 26.88
N VAL A 423 -18.42 10.79 26.24
CA VAL A 423 -19.78 11.33 26.08
C VAL A 423 -20.49 11.46 27.43
N ARG A 424 -20.29 10.51 28.35
CA ARG A 424 -20.87 10.60 29.70
C ARG A 424 -20.28 11.76 30.50
N ARG A 425 -18.97 12.00 30.39
CA ARG A 425 -18.30 13.17 30.98
C ARG A 425 -18.82 14.47 30.36
N PHE A 426 -18.93 14.52 29.03
CA PHE A 426 -19.43 15.69 28.31
C PHE A 426 -20.83 16.10 28.78
N ARG A 427 -21.76 15.13 28.85
CA ARG A 427 -23.13 15.36 29.33
C ARG A 427 -23.22 15.81 30.79
N ARG A 428 -22.25 15.47 31.63
CA ARG A 428 -22.19 15.89 33.04
C ARG A 428 -21.58 17.27 33.24
N ALA A 429 -20.83 17.78 32.26
CA ALA A 429 -20.23 19.11 32.32
C ALA A 429 -21.15 20.20 31.73
N ASP A 430 -22.19 19.80 30.99
CA ASP A 430 -23.23 20.66 30.40
C ASP A 430 -24.54 20.68 31.22
N LEU A 431 -24.57 19.97 32.35
CA LEU A 431 -25.59 20.04 33.42
C LEU A 431 -24.92 20.64 34.65
#